data_AF-A0A821N5B3-F1
#
_entry.id   AF-A0A821N5B3-F1
#
_cell.length_a   1.000
_cell.length_b   1.000
_cell.length_c   1.000
_cell.angle_alpha   90.00
_cell.angle_beta   90.00
_cell.angle_gamma   90.00
#
_symmetry.space_group_name_H-M   'P 1'
#
loop_
_entity.id
_entity.type
_entity.pdbx_description
1 polymer ?
#
loop_
_entity_poly.entity_id
_entity_poly.type
_entity_poly.pdbx_seq_one_letter_code
_entity_poly.pdbx_strand_id
1 'polypeptide(L)'
;MIQYSKCAKRCFSTLGLNEFMLINWMKHSKGGMTPSTTARNRVRQNGVTTRDLATTDKKKHLEGYVNQLPKLPSHYCRKNTLKTYLEPTFKSSMSDIYKEYAKQCAALNPPQKPLSRFTFDLVIKEKNIAFQPPKKDRCDLCISYETGNAKEEEYQKHQAKKEKARAEKLKDKNDAKEGISTVLTMDLQAVKVTPSLNASALYYNYAFTISHFII
;
A
#
# COMPACT_ATOMS: atom_id res chain seq x y z
N MET A 1 39.73 -5.97 52.41
CA MET A 1 40.51 -5.62 51.19
C MET A 1 40.62 -6.89 50.37
N ILE A 2 39.87 -7.02 49.27
CA ILE A 2 39.85 -8.25 48.47
C ILE A 2 41.10 -8.23 47.56
N GLN A 3 41.96 -9.24 47.68
CA GLN A 3 43.23 -9.30 46.97
C GLN A 3 42.99 -9.93 45.58
N TYR A 4 42.93 -9.11 44.53
CA TYR A 4 42.72 -9.59 43.17
C TYR A 4 44.01 -10.15 42.58
N SER A 5 43.90 -11.26 41.84
CA SER A 5 45.02 -11.83 41.07
C SER A 5 45.50 -10.83 40.01
N LYS A 6 46.80 -10.83 39.69
CA LYS A 6 47.44 -9.92 38.71
C LYS A 6 46.73 -9.92 37.33
N CYS A 7 45.98 -10.98 37.02
CA CYS A 7 45.21 -11.14 35.79
C CYS A 7 43.97 -10.23 35.72
N ALA A 8 43.34 -9.91 36.85
CA ALA A 8 42.13 -9.08 36.89
C ALA A 8 42.41 -7.63 36.45
N LYS A 9 43.53 -7.05 36.93
CA LYS A 9 43.94 -5.68 36.55
C LYS A 9 44.19 -5.53 35.06
N ARG A 10 44.80 -6.54 34.42
CA ARG A 10 45.01 -6.57 32.98
C ARG A 10 43.70 -6.70 32.21
N CYS A 11 42.74 -7.48 32.70
CA CYS A 11 41.44 -7.64 32.06
C CYS A 11 40.65 -6.32 32.04
N PHE A 12 40.63 -5.57 33.15
CA PHE A 12 40.00 -4.25 33.25
C PHE A 12 40.61 -3.23 32.29
N SER A 13 41.94 -3.20 32.17
CA SER A 13 42.63 -2.28 31.26
C SER A 13 42.39 -2.61 29.78
N THR A 14 42.37 -3.89 29.42
CA THR A 14 42.20 -4.31 28.02
C THR A 14 40.77 -4.11 27.52
N LEU A 15 39.77 -4.32 28.38
CA LEU A 15 38.36 -4.19 28.02
C LEU A 15 37.76 -2.82 28.36
N GLY A 16 38.53 -1.93 29.00
CA GLY A 16 38.07 -0.60 29.43
C GLY A 16 36.94 -0.66 30.47
N LEU A 17 36.90 -1.72 31.28
CA LEU A 17 35.82 -1.96 32.25
C LEU A 17 36.22 -1.46 33.64
N ASN A 18 35.28 -0.82 34.33
CA ASN A 18 35.46 -0.42 35.73
C ASN A 18 35.05 -1.57 36.67
N GLU A 19 35.73 -1.70 37.81
CA GLU A 19 35.48 -2.72 38.84
C GLU A 19 34.02 -2.72 39.29
N PHE A 20 33.44 -1.52 39.46
CA PHE A 20 32.03 -1.38 39.82
C PHE A 20 31.09 -2.04 38.79
N MET A 21 31.35 -1.89 37.49
CA MET A 21 30.50 -2.45 36.43
C MET A 21 30.47 -3.98 36.50
N LEU A 22 31.63 -4.59 36.71
CA LEU A 22 31.76 -6.04 36.78
C LEU A 22 31.03 -6.62 38.00
N ILE A 23 31.23 -5.99 39.18
CA ILE A 23 30.54 -6.37 40.42
C ILE A 23 29.01 -6.21 40.25
N ASN A 24 28.57 -5.13 39.61
CA ASN A 24 27.17 -4.87 39.36
C ASN A 24 26.55 -5.92 38.43
N TRP A 25 27.24 -6.28 37.33
CA TRP A 25 26.78 -7.33 36.43
C TRP A 25 26.75 -8.70 37.10
N MET A 26 27.75 -9.02 37.92
CA MET A 26 27.79 -10.29 38.65
C MET A 26 26.60 -10.40 39.62
N LYS A 27 26.28 -9.32 40.34
CA LYS A 27 25.13 -9.27 41.27
C LYS A 27 23.77 -9.36 40.57
N HIS A 28 23.65 -8.87 39.33
CA HIS A 28 22.38 -8.79 38.60
C HIS A 28 22.21 -9.83 37.48
N SER A 29 23.23 -10.66 37.21
CA SER A 29 23.13 -11.76 36.26
C SER A 29 22.47 -12.99 36.90
N LYS A 30 21.60 -13.68 36.15
CA LYS A 30 21.15 -15.04 36.49
C LYS A 30 21.64 -15.99 35.41
N GLY A 31 22.50 -16.95 35.76
CA GLY A 31 23.05 -17.93 34.82
C GLY A 31 24.01 -17.36 33.77
N GLY A 32 24.76 -16.30 34.09
CA GLY A 32 25.71 -15.69 33.17
C GLY A 32 25.10 -14.73 32.13
N MET A 33 23.78 -14.52 32.18
CA MET A 33 23.09 -13.54 31.36
C MET A 33 22.32 -12.54 32.23
N THR A 34 22.33 -11.27 31.84
CA THR A 34 21.41 -10.28 32.40
C THR A 34 20.00 -10.61 31.90
N PRO A 35 18.98 -10.75 32.76
CA PRO A 35 17.63 -11.00 32.31
C PRO A 35 17.22 -9.87 31.35
N SER A 36 16.75 -10.25 30.16
CA SER A 36 16.20 -9.31 29.18
C SER A 36 15.14 -8.49 29.89
N THR A 37 15.49 -7.24 30.20
CA THR A 37 14.49 -6.30 30.69
C THR A 37 13.66 -6.02 29.46
N THR A 38 12.45 -6.58 29.37
CA THR A 38 11.45 -6.07 28.43
C THR A 38 11.46 -4.57 28.65
N ALA A 39 11.88 -3.79 27.65
CA ALA A 39 11.86 -2.35 27.75
C ALA A 39 10.40 -1.98 27.98
N ARG A 40 10.01 -1.82 29.25
CA ARG A 40 8.72 -1.26 29.61
C ARG A 40 8.87 0.20 29.24
N ASN A 41 8.49 0.51 28.00
CA ASN A 41 8.12 1.86 27.64
C ASN A 41 7.03 2.25 28.63
N ARG A 42 7.41 2.92 29.72
CA ARG A 42 6.43 3.58 30.58
C ARG A 42 5.76 4.57 29.65
N VAL A 43 4.54 4.25 29.24
CA VAL A 43 3.64 5.25 28.66
C VAL A 43 3.57 6.32 29.74
N ARG A 44 4.26 7.44 29.52
CA ARG A 44 4.07 8.62 30.36
C ARG A 44 2.59 8.95 30.21
N GLN A 45 1.80 8.66 31.23
CA GLN A 45 0.48 9.26 31.37
C GLN A 45 0.69 10.74 31.69
N ASN A 46 1.13 11.49 30.69
CA ASN A 46 0.97 12.92 30.71
C ASN A 46 -0.54 13.14 30.55
N GLY A 47 -1.18 13.74 31.57
CA GLY A 47 -2.54 14.23 31.42
C GLY A 47 -2.64 15.07 30.14
N VAL A 48 -3.75 14.92 29.42
CA VAL A 48 -3.97 15.60 28.14
C VAL A 48 -3.73 17.10 28.33
N THR A 49 -2.66 17.62 27.74
CA THR A 49 -2.36 19.04 27.84
C THR A 49 -3.27 19.82 26.88
N THR A 50 -3.44 21.13 27.12
CA THR A 50 -4.16 22.01 26.19
C THR A 50 -3.56 21.99 24.77
N ARG A 51 -2.26 21.70 24.64
CA ARG A 51 -1.57 21.45 23.38
C ARG A 51 -2.01 20.15 22.71
N ASP A 52 -2.26 19.10 23.48
CA ASP A 52 -2.73 17.81 22.97
C ASP A 52 -4.17 17.93 22.45
N LEU A 53 -5.04 18.65 23.18
CA LEU A 53 -6.41 19.01 22.75
C LEU A 53 -6.40 19.82 21.45
N ALA A 54 -5.58 20.87 21.39
CA ALA A 54 -5.44 21.66 20.17
C ALA A 54 -4.94 20.81 18.99
N THR A 55 -4.09 19.80 19.24
CA THR A 55 -3.58 18.89 18.21
C THR A 55 -4.63 17.89 17.73
N THR A 56 -5.47 17.36 18.63
CA THR A 56 -6.61 16.52 18.25
C THR A 56 -7.65 17.29 17.45
N ASP A 57 -7.89 18.56 17.76
CA ASP A 57 -8.82 19.39 16.97
C ASP A 57 -8.30 19.65 15.54
N LYS A 58 -7.00 19.89 15.36
CA LYS A 58 -6.43 19.99 14.00
C LYS A 58 -6.49 18.64 13.28
N LYS A 59 -6.26 17.53 14.00
CA LYS A 59 -6.36 16.18 13.41
C LYS A 59 -7.79 15.90 12.93
N LYS A 60 -8.82 16.29 13.69
CA LYS A 60 -10.22 16.21 13.26
C LYS A 60 -10.49 17.04 12.01
N HIS A 61 -9.95 18.25 11.92
CA HIS A 61 -10.08 19.08 10.72
C HIS A 61 -9.45 18.40 9.49
N LEU A 62 -8.26 17.83 9.64
CA LEU A 62 -7.60 17.05 8.58
C LEU A 62 -8.43 15.82 8.18
N GLU A 63 -8.98 15.08 9.14
CA GLU A 63 -9.85 13.94 8.84
C GLU A 63 -11.14 14.37 8.10
N GLY A 64 -11.70 15.52 8.46
CA GLY A 64 -12.82 16.13 7.75
C GLY A 64 -12.48 16.44 6.30
N TYR A 65 -11.33 17.10 6.07
CA TYR A 65 -10.83 17.38 4.72
C TYR A 65 -10.65 16.09 3.90
N VAL A 66 -9.97 15.08 4.48
CA VAL A 66 -9.72 13.80 3.82
C VAL A 66 -11.03 13.07 3.46
N ASN A 67 -12.09 13.25 4.26
CA ASN A 67 -13.40 12.67 3.96
C ASN A 67 -14.14 13.38 2.82
N GLN A 68 -13.91 14.69 2.65
CA GLN A 68 -14.49 15.52 1.58
C GLN A 68 -13.79 15.34 0.23
N LEU A 69 -12.59 14.74 0.20
CA LEU A 69 -11.89 14.47 -1.04
C LEU A 69 -12.77 13.61 -1.99
N PRO A 70 -12.76 13.89 -3.30
CA PRO A 70 -13.51 13.12 -4.29
C PRO A 70 -12.95 11.68 -4.35
N LYS A 71 -13.74 10.74 -3.85
CA LYS A 71 -13.43 9.31 -3.84
C LYS A 71 -14.01 8.66 -5.08
N LEU A 72 -13.20 7.79 -5.69
CA LEU A 72 -13.62 7.01 -6.83
C LEU A 72 -14.68 5.97 -6.38
N PRO A 73 -15.74 5.73 -7.17
CA PRO A 73 -16.73 4.72 -6.88
C PRO A 73 -16.14 3.32 -6.67
N SER A 74 -16.73 2.54 -5.77
CA SER A 74 -16.25 1.20 -5.40
C SER A 74 -16.18 0.21 -6.57
N HIS A 75 -16.97 0.38 -7.64
CA HIS A 75 -16.93 -0.50 -8.81
C HIS A 75 -15.64 -0.38 -9.62
N TYR A 76 -14.85 0.68 -9.41
CA TYR A 76 -13.51 0.83 -9.98
C TYR A 76 -12.41 0.24 -9.09
N CYS A 77 -12.74 -0.14 -7.86
CA CYS A 77 -11.86 -0.86 -6.94
C CYS A 77 -11.95 -2.37 -7.21
N ARG A 78 -10.85 -3.10 -7.00
CA ARG A 78 -10.90 -4.57 -7.04
C ARG A 78 -11.69 -5.06 -5.83
N LYS A 79 -12.49 -6.12 -6.00
CA LYS A 79 -13.31 -6.71 -4.94
C LYS A 79 -12.51 -7.05 -3.66
N ASN A 80 -11.23 -7.38 -3.82
CA ASN A 80 -10.36 -7.79 -2.71
C ASN A 80 -9.50 -6.65 -2.14
N THR A 81 -9.63 -5.41 -2.64
CA THR A 81 -8.85 -4.27 -2.13
C THR A 81 -9.66 -3.42 -1.18
N LEU A 82 -9.16 -3.25 0.05
CA LEU A 82 -9.67 -2.30 1.04
C LEU A 82 -9.23 -0.84 0.77
N LYS A 83 -8.53 -0.60 -0.35
CA LYS A 83 -8.00 0.71 -0.72
C LYS A 83 -9.09 1.58 -1.32
N THR A 84 -9.14 2.84 -0.88
CA THR A 84 -9.99 3.86 -1.48
C THR A 84 -9.16 4.67 -2.47
N TYR A 85 -9.61 4.76 -3.71
CA TYR A 85 -8.90 5.53 -4.73
C TYR A 85 -9.47 6.94 -4.84
N LEU A 86 -8.61 7.92 -5.06
CA LEU A 86 -9.04 9.29 -5.37
C LEU A 86 -9.33 9.43 -6.86
N GLU A 87 -10.29 10.29 -7.18
CA GLU A 87 -10.57 10.69 -8.56
C GLU A 87 -9.37 11.44 -9.17
N PRO A 88 -9.09 11.29 -10.48
CA PRO A 88 -7.96 11.95 -11.16
C PRO A 88 -8.14 13.47 -11.34
N THR A 89 -8.88 14.15 -10.46
CA THR A 89 -9.09 15.60 -10.46
C THR A 89 -7.82 16.34 -10.05
N PHE A 90 -7.01 15.73 -9.18
CA PHE A 90 -5.72 16.29 -8.76
C PHE A 90 -4.62 15.90 -9.75
N LYS A 91 -3.58 16.74 -9.85
CA LYS A 91 -2.36 16.52 -10.65
C LYS A 91 -1.49 15.39 -10.07
N SER A 92 -2.07 14.20 -9.89
CA SER A 92 -1.49 12.89 -9.58
C SER A 92 -0.51 12.78 -8.39
N SER A 93 -0.32 13.83 -7.60
CA SER A 93 0.68 13.88 -6.51
C SER A 93 0.05 14.18 -5.16
N MET A 94 0.46 13.40 -4.16
CA MET A 94 0.03 13.58 -2.76
C MET A 94 0.49 14.94 -2.19
N SER A 95 1.55 15.50 -2.78
CA SER A 95 2.04 16.84 -2.42
C SER A 95 1.08 17.96 -2.84
N ASP A 96 0.33 17.79 -3.93
CA ASP A 96 -0.60 18.81 -4.40
C ASP A 96 -1.87 18.84 -3.54
N ILE A 97 -2.34 17.66 -3.11
CA ILE A 97 -3.42 17.54 -2.11
C ILE A 97 -3.02 18.24 -0.81
N TYR A 98 -1.78 18.04 -0.35
CA TYR A 98 -1.29 18.75 0.84
C TYR A 98 -1.23 20.27 0.66
N LYS A 99 -0.87 20.77 -0.53
CA LYS A 99 -0.89 22.21 -0.82
C LYS A 99 -2.30 22.77 -0.77
N GLU A 100 -3.28 22.05 -1.32
CA GLU A 100 -4.68 22.47 -1.25
C GLU A 100 -5.20 22.45 0.19
N TYR A 101 -4.89 21.42 0.96
CA TYR A 101 -5.17 21.39 2.40
C TYR A 101 -4.58 22.61 3.11
N ALA A 102 -3.31 22.94 2.86
CA ALA A 102 -2.66 24.10 3.46
C ALA A 102 -3.34 25.43 3.05
N LYS A 103 -3.79 25.55 1.79
CA LYS A 103 -4.57 26.71 1.32
C LYS A 103 -5.93 26.80 2.02
N GLN A 104 -6.62 25.67 2.19
CA GLN A 104 -7.89 25.65 2.91
C GLN A 104 -7.70 26.07 4.36
N CYS A 105 -6.71 25.53 5.07
CA CYS A 105 -6.37 25.94 6.43
C CYS A 105 -6.06 27.45 6.57
N ALA A 106 -5.41 28.04 5.56
CA ALA A 106 -5.14 29.48 5.52
C ALA A 106 -6.40 30.32 5.21
N ALA A 107 -7.39 29.76 4.51
CA ALA A 107 -8.64 30.43 4.17
C ALA A 107 -9.73 30.34 5.27
N LEU A 108 -9.53 29.53 6.32
CA LEU A 108 -10.40 29.53 7.49
C LEU A 108 -10.26 30.86 8.26
N ASN A 109 -11.38 31.32 8.85
CA ASN A 109 -11.41 32.45 9.77
C ASN A 109 -11.78 31.94 11.18
N PRO A 110 -10.85 31.90 12.15
CA PRO A 110 -9.46 32.35 12.09
C PRO A 110 -8.52 31.38 11.35
N PRO A 111 -7.41 31.89 10.77
CA PRO A 111 -6.47 31.08 10.00
C PRO A 111 -5.79 30.05 10.90
N GLN A 112 -5.86 28.78 10.51
CA GLN A 112 -5.28 27.69 11.28
C GLN A 112 -3.95 27.27 10.66
N LYS A 113 -2.92 27.11 11.48
CA LYS A 113 -1.64 26.55 11.01
C LYS A 113 -1.85 25.08 10.60
N PRO A 114 -1.55 24.67 9.35
CA PRO A 114 -1.72 23.30 8.89
C PRO A 114 -0.78 22.34 9.66
N LEU A 115 -1.19 21.07 9.77
CA LEU A 115 -0.33 20.03 10.33
C LEU A 115 0.89 19.76 9.45
N SER A 116 1.92 19.16 10.04
CA SER A 116 3.11 18.72 9.29
C SER A 116 2.76 17.73 8.18
N ARG A 117 3.55 17.76 7.10
CA ARG A 117 3.42 16.80 5.99
C ARG A 117 3.52 15.35 6.46
N PHE A 118 4.37 15.06 7.44
CA PHE A 118 4.50 13.72 8.01
C PHE A 118 3.19 13.24 8.64
N THR A 119 2.54 14.07 9.44
CA THR A 119 1.25 13.74 10.07
C THR A 119 0.15 13.56 9.03
N PHE A 120 0.16 14.39 7.97
CA PHE A 120 -0.75 14.25 6.84
C PHE A 120 -0.58 12.89 6.15
N ASP A 121 0.65 12.51 5.80
CA ASP A 121 0.93 11.24 5.14
C ASP A 121 0.55 10.04 6.02
N LEU A 122 0.67 10.17 7.35
CA LEU A 122 0.24 9.16 8.30
C LEU A 122 -1.29 8.97 8.27
N VAL A 123 -2.06 10.05 8.31
CA VAL A 123 -3.53 9.99 8.25
C VAL A 123 -4.03 9.41 6.92
N ILE A 124 -3.39 9.77 5.80
CA ILE A 124 -3.71 9.20 4.49
C ILE A 124 -3.46 7.69 4.45
N LYS A 125 -2.37 7.22 5.05
CA LYS A 125 -2.08 5.79 5.20
C LYS A 125 -3.08 5.09 6.11
N GLU A 126 -3.44 5.70 7.25
CA GLU A 126 -4.47 5.18 8.17
C GLU A 126 -5.83 5.01 7.46
N LYS A 127 -6.19 5.91 6.55
CA LYS A 127 -7.43 5.86 5.77
C LYS A 127 -7.33 4.99 4.50
N ASN A 128 -6.18 4.37 4.22
CA ASN A 128 -5.94 3.54 3.02
C ASN A 128 -6.29 4.23 1.69
N ILE A 129 -5.98 5.53 1.59
CA ILE A 129 -6.26 6.33 0.40
C ILE A 129 -5.03 6.31 -0.54
N ALA A 130 -5.27 6.07 -1.82
CA ALA A 130 -4.22 6.06 -2.85
C ALA A 130 -4.71 6.66 -4.17
N PHE A 131 -3.79 6.98 -5.07
CA PHE A 131 -4.13 7.28 -6.46
C PHE A 131 -4.41 5.99 -7.22
N GLN A 132 -5.42 6.02 -8.09
CA GLN A 132 -5.68 4.91 -9.01
C GLN A 132 -4.46 4.73 -9.91
N PRO A 133 -3.80 3.56 -9.92
CA PRO A 133 -2.76 3.30 -10.91
C PRO A 133 -3.38 3.37 -12.32
N PRO A 134 -2.62 3.78 -13.34
CA PRO A 134 -3.08 3.70 -14.73
C PRO A 134 -3.63 2.31 -15.01
N LYS A 135 -4.88 2.23 -15.50
CA LYS A 135 -5.53 0.95 -15.81
C LYS A 135 -4.72 0.29 -16.92
N LYS A 136 -4.11 -0.87 -16.64
CA LYS A 136 -3.26 -1.61 -17.58
C LYS A 136 -4.04 -2.30 -18.70
N ASP A 137 -5.36 -2.49 -18.54
CA ASP A 137 -6.23 -3.23 -19.47
C ASP A 137 -7.55 -2.48 -19.71
N ARG A 138 -7.49 -1.27 -20.30
CA ARG A 138 -8.72 -0.62 -20.76
C ARG A 138 -9.07 -1.17 -22.14
N CYS A 139 -10.34 -1.53 -22.33
CA CYS A 139 -10.84 -1.91 -23.64
C CYS A 139 -10.83 -0.69 -24.57
N ASP A 140 -10.28 -0.85 -25.77
CA ASP A 140 -10.19 0.23 -26.77
C ASP A 140 -11.56 0.82 -27.09
N LEU A 141 -12.60 -0.01 -27.20
CA LEU A 141 -13.98 0.45 -27.41
C LEU A 141 -14.47 1.34 -26.26
N CYS A 142 -14.18 0.98 -25.00
CA CYS A 142 -14.55 1.82 -23.85
C CYS A 142 -13.81 3.17 -23.86
N ILE A 143 -12.52 3.18 -24.22
CA ILE A 143 -11.75 4.43 -24.30
C ILE A 143 -12.23 5.30 -25.45
N SER A 144 -12.50 4.69 -26.60
CA SER A 144 -13.00 5.41 -27.79
C SER A 144 -14.34 6.09 -27.52
N TYR A 145 -15.20 5.47 -26.71
CA TYR A 145 -16.45 6.10 -26.25
C TYR A 145 -16.20 7.21 -25.22
N GLU A 146 -15.34 7.00 -24.21
CA GLU A 146 -14.93 8.04 -23.24
C GLU A 146 -14.34 9.29 -23.93
N THR A 147 -13.68 9.12 -25.08
CA THR A 147 -13.08 10.20 -25.87
C THR A 147 -14.00 10.79 -26.95
N GLY A 148 -15.24 10.31 -27.05
CA GLY A 148 -16.24 10.82 -28.00
C GLY A 148 -16.08 10.33 -29.44
N ASN A 149 -15.22 9.34 -29.68
CA ASN A 149 -14.92 8.80 -31.02
C ASN A 149 -15.78 7.58 -31.40
N ALA A 150 -16.53 7.00 -30.47
CA ALA A 150 -17.40 5.85 -30.71
C ALA A 150 -18.88 6.20 -30.59
N LYS A 151 -19.72 5.48 -31.34
CA LYS A 151 -21.18 5.63 -31.33
C LYS A 151 -21.78 5.02 -30.07
N GLU A 152 -22.81 5.67 -29.51
CA GLU A 152 -23.56 5.20 -28.35
C GLU A 152 -24.08 3.76 -28.53
N GLU A 153 -24.64 3.45 -29.70
CA GLU A 153 -25.21 2.13 -29.98
C GLU A 153 -24.18 1.00 -29.91
N GLU A 154 -22.95 1.25 -30.35
CA GLU A 154 -21.85 0.27 -30.31
C GLU A 154 -21.39 0.05 -28.87
N TYR A 155 -21.35 1.11 -28.07
CA TYR A 155 -21.03 1.04 -26.65
C TYR A 155 -22.10 0.26 -25.86
N GLN A 156 -23.38 0.54 -26.09
CA GLN A 156 -24.48 -0.19 -25.43
C GLN A 156 -24.47 -1.68 -25.79
N LYS A 157 -24.25 -2.03 -27.07
CA LYS A 157 -24.08 -3.43 -27.49
C LYS A 157 -22.87 -4.09 -26.83
N HIS A 158 -21.74 -3.38 -26.72
CA HIS A 158 -20.55 -3.88 -26.02
C HIS A 158 -20.84 -4.19 -24.54
N GLN A 159 -21.53 -3.28 -23.85
CA GLN A 159 -21.88 -3.45 -22.44
C GLN A 159 -22.87 -4.60 -22.22
N ALA A 160 -23.89 -4.73 -23.06
CA ALA A 160 -24.84 -5.84 -23.00
C ALA A 160 -24.14 -7.21 -23.19
N LYS A 161 -23.23 -7.32 -24.17
CA LYS A 161 -22.44 -8.56 -24.38
C LYS A 161 -21.57 -8.91 -23.17
N LYS A 162 -20.96 -7.91 -22.56
CA LYS A 162 -20.11 -8.06 -21.37
C LYS A 162 -20.92 -8.52 -20.15
N GLU A 163 -22.12 -8.00 -19.96
CA GLU A 163 -23.02 -8.46 -18.89
C GLU A 163 -23.51 -9.88 -19.13
N LYS A 164 -23.91 -10.19 -20.36
CA LYS A 164 -24.30 -11.55 -20.76
C LYS A 164 -23.20 -12.57 -20.48
N ALA A 165 -21.97 -12.30 -20.93
CA ALA A 165 -20.82 -13.18 -20.68
C ALA A 165 -20.51 -13.36 -19.18
N ARG A 166 -20.74 -12.32 -18.36
CA ARG A 166 -20.57 -12.41 -16.90
C ARG A 166 -21.67 -13.25 -16.25
N ALA A 167 -22.91 -13.12 -16.72
CA ALA A 167 -24.05 -13.90 -16.24
C ALA A 167 -23.87 -15.38 -16.57
N GLU A 168 -23.48 -15.71 -17.81
CA GLU A 168 -23.16 -17.07 -18.24
C GLU A 168 -22.02 -17.65 -17.39
N LYS A 169 -20.91 -16.91 -17.23
CA LYS A 169 -19.80 -17.35 -16.35
C LYS A 169 -20.23 -17.58 -14.90
N LEU A 170 -21.17 -16.79 -14.39
CA LEU A 170 -21.67 -16.98 -13.02
C LEU A 170 -22.53 -18.23 -12.91
N LYS A 171 -23.37 -18.48 -13.93
CA LYS A 171 -24.15 -19.70 -14.05
C LYS A 171 -23.24 -20.92 -14.11
N ASP A 172 -22.25 -20.93 -15.00
CA ASP A 172 -21.28 -22.03 -15.15
C ASP A 172 -20.55 -22.33 -13.83
N LYS A 173 -20.22 -21.29 -13.05
CA LYS A 173 -19.60 -21.45 -11.72
C LYS A 173 -20.54 -22.07 -10.69
N ASN A 174 -21.84 -21.81 -10.78
CA ASN A 174 -22.82 -22.40 -9.87
C ASN A 174 -23.09 -23.85 -10.27
N ASP A 175 -23.28 -24.11 -11.56
CA ASP A 175 -23.46 -25.46 -12.12
C ASP A 175 -22.23 -26.36 -11.80
N ALA A 176 -21.03 -25.79 -11.81
CA ALA A 176 -19.81 -26.49 -11.40
C ALA A 176 -19.72 -26.80 -9.90
N LYS A 177 -20.29 -25.94 -9.03
CA LYS A 177 -20.36 -26.23 -7.59
C LYS A 177 -21.38 -27.33 -7.28
N GLU A 178 -22.45 -27.40 -8.07
CA GLU A 178 -23.49 -28.43 -7.96
C GLU A 178 -23.09 -29.75 -8.63
N GLY A 179 -21.90 -29.82 -9.26
CA GLY A 179 -21.38 -31.02 -9.90
C GLY A 179 -22.04 -31.36 -11.24
N ILE A 180 -22.86 -30.45 -11.79
CA ILE A 180 -23.60 -30.63 -13.05
C ILE A 180 -22.65 -30.45 -14.25
N SER A 181 -21.63 -29.60 -14.11
CA SER A 181 -20.69 -29.27 -15.18
C SER A 181 -19.25 -29.23 -14.67
N THR A 182 -18.30 -29.78 -15.42
CA THR A 182 -16.87 -29.64 -15.13
C THR A 182 -16.28 -28.63 -16.10
N VAL A 183 -15.94 -27.44 -15.60
CA VAL A 183 -15.35 -26.36 -16.40
C VAL A 183 -13.83 -26.42 -16.30
N LEU A 184 -13.17 -26.81 -17.39
CA LEU A 184 -11.71 -26.75 -17.51
C LEU A 184 -11.31 -25.41 -18.11
N THR A 185 -10.62 -24.57 -17.34
CA THR A 185 -10.03 -23.33 -17.83
C THR A 185 -8.53 -23.48 -17.94
N MET A 186 -7.99 -23.34 -19.16
CA MET A 186 -6.54 -23.21 -19.38
C MET A 186 -6.19 -21.75 -19.66
N ASP A 187 -5.15 -21.24 -19.00
CA ASP A 187 -4.60 -19.92 -19.30
C ASP A 187 -3.62 -20.08 -20.47
N LEU A 188 -3.87 -19.38 -21.58
CA LEU A 188 -2.95 -19.40 -22.71
C LEU A 188 -1.75 -18.51 -22.34
N GLN A 189 -0.60 -19.13 -22.08
CA GLN A 189 0.62 -18.36 -21.85
C GLN A 189 0.98 -17.53 -23.09
N ALA A 190 1.54 -16.33 -22.89
CA ALA A 190 1.91 -15.41 -23.96
C ALA A 190 2.66 -16.11 -25.09
N VAL A 191 2.20 -15.91 -26.33
CA VAL A 191 2.78 -16.46 -27.55
C VAL A 191 4.25 -16.03 -27.64
N LYS A 192 5.16 -16.98 -27.46
CA LYS A 192 6.59 -16.74 -27.63
C LYS A 192 6.95 -17.06 -29.08
N VAL A 193 7.48 -16.06 -29.78
CA VAL A 193 8.09 -16.25 -31.10
C VAL A 193 9.44 -16.95 -30.91
N THR A 194 9.65 -18.03 -31.65
CA THR A 194 10.92 -18.77 -31.67
C THR A 194 11.52 -18.78 -33.08
N PRO A 195 12.85 -18.62 -33.23
CA PRO A 195 13.86 -18.55 -32.16
C PRO A 195 13.90 -17.20 -31.43
N SER A 196 14.22 -17.23 -30.13
CA SER A 196 14.38 -16.03 -29.31
C SER A 196 15.65 -15.28 -29.70
N LEU A 197 15.54 -14.22 -30.51
CA LEU A 197 16.63 -13.31 -30.85
C LEU A 197 16.22 -11.85 -30.68
N ASN A 198 17.15 -11.01 -30.20
CA ASN A 198 16.96 -9.56 -30.00
C ASN A 198 17.07 -8.74 -31.31
N ALA A 199 17.08 -9.39 -32.48
CA ALA A 199 17.24 -8.74 -33.77
C ALA A 199 15.88 -8.59 -34.47
N SER A 200 15.49 -7.35 -34.77
CA SER A 200 14.21 -6.97 -35.39
C SER A 200 14.02 -7.47 -36.82
N ALA A 201 15.07 -7.96 -37.49
CA ALA A 201 15.05 -8.33 -38.90
C ALA A 201 14.31 -9.65 -39.22
N LEU A 202 13.99 -10.49 -38.23
CA LEU A 202 13.30 -11.78 -38.46
C LEU A 202 11.76 -11.70 -38.34
N TYR A 203 11.20 -10.58 -37.85
CA TYR A 203 9.76 -10.46 -37.57
C TYR A 203 8.88 -10.72 -38.81
N TYR A 204 9.42 -10.49 -40.01
CA TYR A 204 8.66 -10.65 -41.26
C TYR A 204 8.87 -12.00 -41.97
N ASN A 205 9.91 -12.79 -41.62
CA ASN A 205 10.30 -13.93 -42.46
C ASN A 205 10.12 -15.31 -41.82
N TYR A 206 10.15 -15.48 -40.49
CA TYR A 206 9.98 -16.79 -39.85
C TYR A 206 9.38 -16.68 -38.44
N ALA A 207 8.08 -16.43 -38.33
CA ALA A 207 7.37 -16.47 -37.05
C ALA A 207 6.57 -17.79 -36.93
N PHE A 208 7.21 -18.85 -36.42
CA PHE A 208 6.47 -20.01 -35.92
C PHE A 208 5.97 -19.68 -34.51
N THR A 209 4.65 -19.66 -34.33
CA THR A 209 3.99 -19.49 -33.04
C THR A 209 3.88 -20.84 -32.35
N ILE A 210 4.60 -21.03 -31.24
CA ILE A 210 4.48 -22.23 -30.40
C ILE A 210 3.71 -21.85 -29.14
N SER A 211 2.55 -22.47 -28.97
CA SER A 211 1.76 -22.39 -27.73
C SER A 211 2.27 -23.45 -26.76
N HIS A 212 2.85 -23.04 -25.64
CA HIS A 212 3.21 -23.98 -24.57
C HIS A 212 1.96 -24.26 -23.71
N PHE A 213 1.61 -25.54 -23.58
CA PHE A 213 0.53 -25.99 -22.70
C PHE A 213 1.14 -26.41 -21.36
N ILE A 214 0.68 -25.82 -20.26
CA ILE A 214 0.86 -26.36 -18.92
C ILE A 214 -0.53 -26.82 -18.49
N ILE A 215 -0.68 -28.14 -18.35
CA ILE A 215 -1.90 -28.78 -17.85
C ILE A 215 -1.93 -28.65 -16.32
#